data_AF-A0A421B614-F1
#
_entry.id   AF-A0A421B614-F1
#
_cell.length_a   1.000
_cell.length_b   1.000
_cell.length_c   1.000
_cell.angle_alpha   90.00
_cell.angle_beta   90.00
_cell.angle_gamma   90.00
#
_symmetry.space_group_name_H-M   'P 1'
#
loop_
_entity.id
_entity.type
_entity.pdbx_description
1 polymer ?
#
loop_
_entity_poly.entity_id
_entity_poly.type
_entity_poly.pdbx_seq_one_letter_code
_entity_poly.pdbx_strand_id
1 'polypeptide(L)'
;MALVQLSAQDAERPTELHRGDTVELRLPESATTGYRWRWWLPEALRMIADEHVPATVGAGAPGAAGERRLAFDVTTTGQHELRAELARPWEGQARQALTFVLHAQ
;
A
#
# COMPACT_ATOMS: atom_id res chain seq x y z
N MET A 1 -8.04 8.23 -16.62
CA MET A 1 -7.89 8.36 -15.16
C MET A 1 -8.89 7.42 -14.52
N ALA A 2 -8.43 6.21 -14.21
CA ALA A 2 -9.19 5.24 -13.43
C ALA A 2 -8.68 5.22 -11.98
N LEU A 3 -9.55 4.79 -11.06
CA LEU A 3 -9.16 4.44 -9.70
C LEU A 3 -8.93 2.93 -9.65
N VAL A 4 -7.70 2.51 -9.38
CA VAL A 4 -7.33 1.09 -9.24
C VAL A 4 -7.15 0.76 -7.77
N GLN A 5 -7.73 -0.34 -7.31
CA GLN A 5 -7.61 -0.81 -5.93
C GLN A 5 -6.65 -1.99 -5.89
N LEU A 6 -5.65 -1.94 -5.01
CA LEU A 6 -4.70 -3.01 -4.76
C LEU A 6 -4.77 -3.48 -3.31
N SER A 7 -4.44 -4.74 -3.12
CA SER A 7 -4.42 -5.42 -1.83
C SER A 7 -3.17 -6.29 -1.69
N ALA A 8 -2.98 -6.91 -0.53
CA ALA A 8 -1.88 -7.86 -0.33
C ALA A 8 -1.90 -9.05 -1.33
N GLN A 9 -3.03 -9.34 -1.98
CA GLN A 9 -3.16 -10.45 -2.94
C GLN A 9 -2.55 -10.15 -4.31
N ASP A 10 -2.30 -8.87 -4.58
CA ASP A 10 -1.74 -8.39 -5.85
C ASP A 10 -0.20 -8.28 -5.78
N ALA A 11 0.38 -8.56 -4.60
CA ALA A 11 1.81 -8.67 -4.45
C ALA A 11 2.39 -9.76 -5.35
N GLU A 12 3.59 -9.49 -5.88
CA GLU A 12 4.37 -10.37 -6.78
C GLU A 12 3.66 -10.70 -8.10
N ARG A 13 2.52 -10.05 -8.39
CA ARG A 13 1.78 -10.17 -9.64
C ARG A 13 1.85 -8.88 -10.43
N PRO A 14 2.17 -8.93 -11.73
CA PRO A 14 2.08 -7.76 -12.59
C PRO A 14 0.65 -7.22 -12.60
N THR A 15 0.51 -5.95 -12.26
CA THR A 15 -0.75 -5.19 -12.36
C THR A 15 -0.64 -4.23 -13.54
N GLU A 16 -1.53 -4.37 -14.51
CA GLU A 16 -1.63 -3.45 -15.64
C GLU A 16 -2.33 -2.15 -15.21
N LEU A 17 -1.72 -1.02 -15.51
CA LEU A 17 -2.13 0.35 -15.19
C LEU A 17 -1.92 1.25 -16.40
N HIS A 18 -2.45 2.47 -16.36
CA HIS A 18 -2.13 3.51 -17.33
C HIS A 18 -1.50 4.72 -16.66
N ARG A 19 -0.69 5.46 -17.42
CA ARG A 19 -0.25 6.78 -16.98
C ARG A 19 -1.49 7.67 -16.68
N GLY A 20 -1.48 8.29 -15.51
CA GLY A 20 -2.57 9.14 -15.02
C GLY A 20 -3.65 8.37 -14.25
N ASP A 21 -3.49 7.07 -14.04
CA ASP A 21 -4.32 6.34 -13.07
C ASP A 21 -3.92 6.70 -11.64
N THR A 22 -4.92 6.69 -10.76
CA THR A 22 -4.73 6.78 -9.32
C THR A 22 -4.88 5.38 -8.75
N VAL A 23 -3.90 4.95 -7.98
CA VAL A 23 -3.90 3.64 -7.32
C VAL A 23 -4.10 3.84 -5.82
N GLU A 24 -4.94 3.01 -5.24
CA GLU A 24 -5.16 2.91 -3.82
C GLU A 24 -4.80 1.51 -3.34
N LEU A 25 -3.69 1.41 -2.63
CA LEU A 25 -3.21 0.19 -2.02
C LEU A 25 -3.67 0.13 -0.55
N ARG A 26 -4.40 -0.93 -0.20
CA ARG A 26 -4.87 -1.21 1.16
C ARG A 26 -4.21 -2.45 1.71
N LEU A 27 -3.47 -2.29 2.81
CA LEU A 27 -2.85 -3.41 3.51
C LEU A 27 -3.36 -3.48 4.96
N PRO A 28 -3.64 -4.68 5.50
CA PRO A 28 -4.04 -4.83 6.89
C PRO A 28 -2.99 -4.24 7.84
N GLU A 29 -3.42 -3.41 8.78
CA GLU A 29 -2.57 -2.79 9.81
C GLU A 29 -3.34 -2.67 11.13
N SER A 30 -2.78 -3.20 12.21
CA SER A 30 -3.37 -3.02 13.55
C SER A 30 -2.53 -2.07 14.39
N ALA A 31 -3.06 -0.86 14.63
CA ALA A 31 -2.37 0.19 15.38
C ALA A 31 -1.99 -0.21 16.81
N THR A 32 -2.71 -1.16 17.42
CA THR A 32 -2.43 -1.65 18.78
C THR A 32 -1.16 -2.49 18.88
N THR A 33 -0.66 -3.01 17.75
CA THR A 33 0.53 -3.88 17.71
C THR A 33 1.85 -3.12 17.57
N GLY A 34 1.78 -1.83 17.21
CA GLY A 34 2.94 -0.98 16.91
C GLY A 34 3.58 -1.23 15.53
N TYR A 35 3.12 -2.22 14.77
CA TYR A 35 3.56 -2.44 13.40
C TYR A 35 3.00 -1.37 12.47
N ARG A 36 3.83 -0.85 11.57
CA ARG A 36 3.41 0.06 10.51
C ARG A 36 4.00 -0.31 9.17
N TRP A 37 3.22 -0.09 8.10
CA TRP A 37 3.73 -0.22 6.74
C TRP A 37 4.65 0.95 6.39
N ARG A 38 5.77 0.62 5.74
CA ARG A 38 6.71 1.56 5.12
C ARG A 38 6.72 1.28 3.64
N TRP A 39 6.77 2.34 2.85
CA TRP A 39 6.65 2.27 1.40
C TRP A 39 7.91 2.83 0.75
N TRP A 40 8.39 2.16 -0.29
CA TRP A 40 9.42 2.68 -1.19
C TRP A 40 8.80 2.77 -2.58
N LEU A 41 8.44 4.00 -2.95
CA LEU A 41 7.89 4.31 -4.25
C LEU A 41 9.03 4.75 -5.19
N PRO A 42 9.06 4.26 -6.43
CA PRO A 42 9.92 4.82 -7.45
C PRO A 42 9.42 6.20 -7.86
N GLU A 43 10.27 7.02 -8.48
CA GLU A 43 9.95 8.40 -8.89
C GLU A 43 8.71 8.50 -9.81
N ALA A 44 8.42 7.41 -10.55
CA ALA A 44 7.24 7.31 -11.40
C ALA A 44 5.89 7.21 -10.68
N LEU A 45 5.89 7.01 -9.35
CA LEU A 45 4.68 6.94 -8.52
C LEU A 45 4.67 8.11 -7.54
N ARG A 46 3.74 9.04 -7.74
CA ARG A 46 3.61 10.21 -6.87
C ARG A 46 2.63 9.91 -5.74
N MET A 47 3.12 9.79 -4.52
CA MET A 47 2.27 9.63 -3.33
C MET A 47 1.29 10.81 -3.20
N ILE A 48 0.03 10.50 -2.95
CA ILE A 48 -1.07 11.43 -2.69
C ILE A 48 -1.45 11.39 -1.21
N ALA A 49 -1.56 10.19 -0.64
CA ALA A 49 -1.93 10.00 0.77
C ALA A 49 -1.30 8.72 1.34
N ASP A 50 -1.02 8.74 2.63
CA ASP A 50 -0.60 7.57 3.42
C ASP A 50 -1.24 7.65 4.82
N GLU A 51 -2.34 6.94 5.01
CA GLU A 51 -3.21 7.09 6.17
C GLU A 51 -3.63 5.75 6.77
N HIS A 52 -3.86 5.77 8.09
CA HIS A 52 -4.43 4.62 8.79
C HIS A 52 -5.95 4.73 8.78
N VAL A 53 -6.62 3.74 8.19
CA VAL A 53 -8.07 3.62 8.14
C VAL A 53 -8.50 2.65 9.25
N PRO A 54 -9.17 3.11 10.32
CA PRO A 54 -9.66 2.23 11.36
C PRO A 54 -10.77 1.32 10.82
N ALA A 55 -10.93 0.13 11.40
CA ALA A 55 -12.06 -0.75 11.09
C ALA A 55 -13.39 0.00 11.30
N THR A 56 -14.30 -0.06 10.32
CA THR A 56 -15.58 0.65 10.37
C THR A 56 -16.49 0.12 11.48
N VAL A 57 -17.22 1.06 12.10
CA VAL A 57 -18.08 0.83 13.26
C VAL A 57 -19.22 -0.14 12.90
N GLY A 58 -19.20 -1.31 13.54
CA GLY A 58 -20.05 -2.48 13.28
C GLY A 58 -19.32 -3.78 13.66
N ALA A 59 -17.99 -3.79 13.47
CA ALA A 59 -17.05 -4.78 14.00
C ALA A 59 -16.10 -4.18 15.07
N GLY A 60 -16.45 -3.00 15.60
CA GLY A 60 -15.63 -2.10 16.43
C GLY A 60 -15.41 -2.58 17.86
N ALA A 61 -14.89 -3.79 18.03
CA ALA A 61 -14.25 -4.16 19.29
C ALA A 61 -12.91 -3.41 19.41
N PRO A 62 -12.54 -2.92 20.61
CA PRO A 62 -11.18 -2.47 20.88
C PRO A 62 -10.18 -3.55 20.42
N GLY A 63 -9.30 -3.21 19.48
CA GLY A 63 -8.32 -4.14 18.90
C GLY A 63 -8.65 -4.72 17.53
N ALA A 64 -9.77 -4.36 16.90
CA ALA A 64 -10.03 -4.71 15.51
C ALA A 64 -8.90 -4.17 14.60
N ALA A 65 -8.38 -5.03 13.72
CA ALA A 65 -7.36 -4.63 12.75
C ALA A 65 -7.97 -3.65 11.75
N GLY A 66 -7.36 -2.48 11.61
CA GLY A 66 -7.66 -1.55 10.54
C GLY A 66 -6.83 -1.87 9.30
N GLU A 67 -6.68 -0.86 8.44
CA GLU A 67 -5.87 -0.94 7.23
C GLU A 67 -4.99 0.30 7.11
N ARG A 68 -3.84 0.16 6.45
CA ARG A 68 -3.07 1.30 5.94
C ARG A 68 -3.46 1.50 4.48
N ARG A 69 -3.91 2.72 4.16
CA ARG A 69 -4.26 3.15 2.80
C ARG A 69 -3.12 4.03 2.27
N LEU A 70 -2.49 3.57 1.20
CA LEU A 70 -1.57 4.36 0.40
C LEU A 70 -2.27 4.72 -0.91
N ALA A 71 -2.40 6.00 -1.22
CA ALA A 71 -2.87 6.48 -2.52
C ALA A 71 -1.71 7.13 -3.29
N PHE A 72 -1.56 6.82 -4.58
CA PHE A 72 -0.53 7.40 -5.44
C PHE A 72 -0.99 7.51 -6.89
N ASP A 73 -0.46 8.49 -7.61
CA ASP A 73 -0.69 8.66 -9.05
C ASP A 73 0.45 8.04 -9.85
N VAL A 74 0.11 7.37 -10.95
CA VAL A 74 1.07 6.86 -11.93
C VAL A 74 1.45 8.00 -12.88
N THR A 75 2.68 8.50 -12.79
CA THR A 75 3.11 9.67 -13.58
C THR A 75 3.86 9.31 -14.85
N THR A 76 4.42 8.10 -14.92
CA THR A 76 5.29 7.64 -16.01
C THR A 76 4.90 6.24 -16.48
N THR A 77 5.03 5.96 -17.78
CA THR A 77 4.83 4.62 -18.35
C THR A 77 6.06 3.73 -18.07
N GLY A 78 5.92 2.43 -18.32
CA GLY A 78 6.94 1.41 -18.05
C GLY A 78 6.63 0.52 -16.85
N GLN A 79 7.56 -0.37 -16.53
CA GLN A 79 7.48 -1.26 -15.37
C GLN A 79 8.08 -0.56 -14.14
N HIS A 80 7.30 -0.53 -13.06
CA HIS A 80 7.67 0.06 -11.78
C HIS A 80 7.52 -0.96 -10.66
N GLU A 81 8.38 -0.87 -9.66
CA GLU A 81 8.32 -1.72 -8.48
C GLU A 81 8.05 -0.86 -7.24
N LEU A 82 6.95 -1.14 -6.54
CA LEU A 82 6.66 -0.57 -5.22
C LEU A 82 6.94 -1.62 -4.16
N ARG A 83 7.80 -1.30 -3.19
CA ARG A 83 8.09 -2.18 -2.04
C ARG A 83 7.36 -1.67 -0.81
N ALA A 84 6.81 -2.60 -0.04
CA ALA A 84 6.14 -2.35 1.23
C ALA A 84 6.70 -3.25 2.33
N GLU A 85 7.02 -2.71 3.50
CA GLU A 85 7.48 -3.51 4.65
C GLU A 85 6.70 -3.18 5.91
N LEU A 86 6.27 -4.22 6.63
CA LEU A 86 5.60 -4.12 7.91
C LEU A 86 6.62 -4.30 9.03
N ALA A 87 6.94 -3.23 9.73
CA ALA A 87 7.95 -3.24 10.80
C ALA A 87 7.60 -2.26 11.92
N ARG A 88 8.01 -2.55 13.16
CA ARG A 88 7.99 -1.53 14.21
C ARG A 88 9.13 -0.53 14.01
N PRO A 89 8.98 0.76 14.36
CA PRO A 89 10.02 1.77 14.18
C PRO A 89 11.38 1.40 14.79
N TRP A 90 11.39 0.63 15.88
CA TRP A 90 12.60 0.19 16.59
C TRP A 90 13.07 -1.23 16.23
N GLU A 91 12.35 -1.97 15.38
CA GLU A 91 12.79 -3.29 14.90
C GLU A 91 13.72 -3.14 13.69
N GLY A 92 14.85 -3.85 13.71
CA GLY A 92 15.80 -3.87 12.59
C GLY A 92 15.38 -4.75 11.42
N GLN A 93 14.42 -5.67 11.61
CA GLN A 93 13.94 -6.58 10.58
C GLN A 93 12.43 -6.44 10.40
N ALA A 94 11.97 -6.41 9.15
CA ALA A 94 10.57 -6.39 8.82
C ALA A 94 9.91 -7.74 9.13
N ARG A 95 8.69 -7.69 9.67
CA ARG A 95 7.84 -8.87 9.90
C ARG A 95 7.31 -9.44 8.58
N GLN A 96 7.02 -8.56 7.63
CA GLN A 96 6.53 -8.90 6.31
C GLN A 96 7.06 -7.89 5.30
N ALA A 97 7.41 -8.36 4.11
CA ALA A 97 7.74 -7.53 2.97
C ALA A 97 6.84 -7.95 1.79
N LEU A 98 6.36 -6.99 1.03
CA LEU A 98 5.57 -7.18 -0.18
C LEU A 98 6.17 -6.35 -1.29
N THR A 99 6.16 -6.89 -2.50
CA THR A 99 6.60 -6.20 -3.72
C THR A 99 5.46 -6.17 -4.71
N PHE A 100 5.16 -5.00 -5.26
CA PHE A 100 4.11 -4.79 -6.25
C PHE A 100 4.74 -4.42 -7.59
N VAL A 101 4.47 -5.24 -8.60
CA VAL A 101 4.96 -5.02 -9.97
C VAL A 101 3.87 -4.31 -10.76
N LEU A 102 4.13 -3.08 -11.17
CA LEU A 102 3.15 -2.21 -11.81
C LEU A 102 3.59 -1.94 -13.25
N HIS A 103 2.76 -2.33 -14.22
CA HIS A 103 3.00 -2.10 -15.64
C HIS A 103 2.14 -0.93 -16.11
N ALA A 104 2.75 0.23 -16.30
CA ALA A 104 2.05 1.42 -16.75
C ALA A 104 2.18 1.60 -18.27
N GLN A 105 1.06 1.63 -19.00
CA GLN A 105 1.03 1.93 -20.44
C GLN A 105 0.64 3.38 -20.75
#